data_AF-A0A6N9QD61-F1
#
_entry.id   AF-A0A6N9QD61-F1
#
_cell.length_a   1.000
_cell.length_b   1.000
_cell.length_c   1.000
_cell.angle_alpha   90.00
_cell.angle_beta   90.00
_cell.angle_gamma   90.00
#
_symmetry.space_group_name_H-M   'P 1'
#
loop_
_entity.id
_entity.type
_entity.pdbx_description
1 polymer ?
#
loop_
_entity_poly.entity_id
_entity_poly.type
_entity_poly.pdbx_seq_one_letter_code
_entity_poly.pdbx_strand_id
1 'polypeptide(L)'
;MNTYINDLYNGKIYPAQQVCAHSEEYHLTQEKLSDLLHALEEKLNQPLINIFEDFVEQQHVAFHIEAQETFAYGFKLGANLMLEAFTPLSGKS
;
A
#
# COMPACT_ATOMS: atom_id res chain seq x y z
N MET A 1 -13.76 -13.78 23.79
CA MET A 1 -13.32 -14.35 22.49
C MET A 1 -13.24 -13.18 21.52
N ASN A 2 -12.04 -12.74 21.16
CA ASN A 2 -11.89 -11.71 20.14
C ASN A 2 -12.04 -12.36 18.77
N THR A 3 -12.94 -11.83 17.96
CA THR A 3 -13.12 -12.23 16.56
C THR A 3 -12.39 -11.21 15.70
N TYR A 4 -11.96 -11.62 14.50
CA TYR A 4 -11.39 -10.70 13.51
C TYR A 4 -12.30 -9.49 13.22
N ILE A 5 -13.63 -9.67 13.30
CA ILE A 5 -14.59 -8.58 13.13
C ILE A 5 -14.52 -7.56 14.28
N ASN A 6 -14.43 -8.02 15.54
CA ASN A 6 -14.26 -7.12 16.67
C ASN A 6 -12.90 -6.41 16.63
N ASP A 7 -11.84 -7.09 16.22
CA ASP A 7 -10.52 -6.46 16.11
C ASP A 7 -10.44 -5.48 14.94
N LEU A 8 -11.17 -5.72 13.84
CA LEU A 8 -11.36 -4.75 12.76
C LEU A 8 -12.16 -3.53 13.23
N TYR A 9 -13.31 -3.74 13.89
CA TYR A 9 -14.17 -2.66 14.38
C TYR A 9 -13.44 -1.75 15.37
N ASN A 10 -12.62 -2.33 16.25
CA ASN A 10 -11.84 -1.58 17.22
C ASN A 10 -10.52 -1.01 16.65
N GLY A 11 -10.28 -1.13 15.34
CA GLY A 11 -9.09 -0.58 14.67
C GLY A 11 -7.77 -1.32 15.00
N LYS A 12 -7.83 -2.50 15.60
CA LYS A 12 -6.65 -3.32 15.90
C LYS A 12 -6.08 -4.01 14.67
N ILE A 13 -6.91 -4.22 13.64
CA ILE A 13 -6.49 -4.65 12.32
C ILE A 13 -6.51 -3.42 11.44
N TYR A 14 -5.34 -2.82 11.23
CA TYR A 14 -5.19 -1.66 10.35
C TYR A 14 -3.90 -1.81 9.53
N PRO A 15 -3.95 -2.57 8.42
CA PRO A 15 -2.77 -2.91 7.63
C PRO A 15 -1.98 -1.69 7.17
N ALA A 16 -2.65 -0.58 6.87
CA ALA A 16 -1.99 0.65 6.42
C ALA A 16 -0.98 1.24 7.45
N GLN A 17 -1.15 0.97 8.74
CA GLN A 17 -0.18 1.36 9.78
C GLN A 17 0.70 0.21 10.27
N GLN A 18 0.29 -1.03 10.05
CA GLN A 18 0.98 -2.22 10.56
C GLN A 18 1.95 -2.81 9.53
N VAL A 19 1.67 -2.60 8.24
CA VAL A 19 2.52 -2.99 7.13
C VAL A 19 3.41 -1.80 6.77
N CYS A 20 4.21 -1.34 7.72
CA CYS A 20 5.36 -0.50 7.38
C CYS A 20 6.44 -1.42 6.80
N ALA A 21 7.07 -1.00 5.70
CA ALA A 21 8.26 -1.67 5.22
C ALA A 21 9.40 -1.39 6.20
N HIS A 22 9.98 -2.44 6.78
CA HIS A 22 11.09 -2.34 7.74
C HIS A 22 12.40 -2.92 7.18
N SER A 23 12.43 -3.22 5.88
CA SER A 23 13.65 -3.73 5.26
C SER A 23 14.70 -2.62 5.21
N GLU A 24 15.95 -3.00 5.42
CA GLU A 24 17.09 -2.09 5.25
C GLU A 24 17.09 -1.47 3.86
N GLU A 25 16.77 -2.26 2.82
CA GLU A 25 16.62 -1.79 1.44
C GLU A 25 15.57 -0.67 1.30
N TYR A 26 14.43 -0.78 2.00
CA TYR A 26 13.41 0.26 1.98
C TYR A 26 13.95 1.54 2.63
N HIS A 27 14.60 1.43 3.79
CA HIS A 27 15.20 2.58 4.47
C HIS A 27 16.25 3.29 3.61
N LEU A 28 17.19 2.54 3.02
CA LEU A 28 18.20 3.09 2.12
C LEU A 28 17.58 3.76 0.88
N THR A 29 16.49 3.20 0.37
CA THR A 29 15.75 3.80 -0.76
C THR A 29 15.08 5.11 -0.34
N GLN A 30 14.47 5.18 0.85
CA GLN A 30 13.86 6.39 1.38
C GLN A 30 14.89 7.50 1.63
N GLU A 31 16.05 7.17 2.20
CA GLU A 31 17.15 8.13 2.39
C GLU A 31 17.61 8.71 1.06
N LYS A 32 17.87 7.85 0.07
CA LYS A 32 18.26 8.29 -1.28
C LYS A 32 17.21 9.16 -1.95
N LEU A 33 15.92 8.89 -1.72
CA LEU A 33 14.82 9.69 -2.26
C LEU A 33 14.81 11.09 -1.65
N SER A 34 15.06 11.20 -0.35
CA SER A 34 15.22 12.48 0.35
C SER A 34 16.44 13.26 -0.15
N ASP A 35 17.58 12.60 -0.35
CA ASP A 35 18.79 13.25 -0.87
C ASP A 35 18.58 13.81 -2.28
N LEU A 36 17.89 13.05 -3.14
CA LEU A 36 17.54 13.48 -4.50
C LEU A 36 16.56 14.65 -4.50
N LEU A 37 15.59 14.66 -3.57
CA LEU A 37 14.65 15.76 -3.40
C LEU A 37 15.38 17.06 -3.06
N HIS A 38 16.26 17.03 -2.05
CA HIS A 38 17.08 18.19 -1.70
C HIS A 38 17.98 18.66 -2.84
N ALA A 39 18.62 17.73 -3.56
CA ALA A 39 19.44 18.08 -4.72
C ALA A 39 18.64 18.70 -5.88
N LEU A 40 17.33 18.43 -5.97
CA LEU A 40 16.43 19.06 -6.94
C LEU A 40 16.01 20.45 -6.47
N GLU A 41 15.69 20.62 -5.19
CA GLU A 41 15.35 21.93 -4.60
C GLU A 41 16.46 22.97 -4.82
N GLU A 42 17.74 22.58 -4.75
CA GLU A 42 18.88 23.47 -5.01
C GLU A 42 19.02 23.90 -6.48
N LYS A 43 18.46 23.13 -7.41
CA LYS A 43 18.64 23.33 -8.86
C LYS A 43 17.45 24.00 -9.54
N LEU A 44 16.27 23.92 -8.91
CA LEU A 44 15.03 24.45 -9.44
C LEU A 44 14.78 25.87 -8.92
N ASN A 45 14.10 26.69 -9.72
CA ASN A 45 13.57 27.96 -9.24
C ASN A 45 12.20 27.75 -8.59
N GLN A 46 11.72 28.71 -7.78
CA GLN A 46 10.49 28.54 -6.99
C GLN A 46 9.27 28.06 -7.78
N PRO A 47 8.97 28.57 -8.99
CA PRO A 47 7.85 28.06 -9.79
C PRO A 47 7.98 26.58 -10.16
N LEU A 48 9.21 26.12 -10.46
CA LEU A 48 9.46 24.72 -10.79
C LEU A 48 9.42 23.81 -9.56
N ILE A 49 9.83 24.31 -8.38
CA ILE A 49 9.70 23.60 -7.11
C ILE A 49 8.22 23.30 -6.84
N ASN A 50 7.34 24.30 -6.93
CA ASN A 50 5.92 24.11 -6.68
C ASN A 50 5.29 23.08 -7.63
N ILE A 51 5.63 23.11 -8.93
CA ILE A 51 5.15 22.12 -9.91
C ILE A 51 5.66 20.72 -9.56
N PHE A 52 6.89 20.62 -9.07
CA PHE A 52 7.49 19.34 -8.69
C PHE A 52 6.85 18.77 -7.41
N GLU A 53 6.62 19.61 -6.40
CA GLU A 53 5.89 19.22 -5.17
C GLU A 53 4.48 18.72 -5.51
N ASP A 54 3.73 19.47 -6.34
CA ASP A 54 2.41 19.06 -6.82
C ASP A 54 2.48 17.71 -7.55
N PHE A 55 3.49 17.51 -8.41
CA PHE A 55 3.69 16.24 -9.11
C PHE A 55 3.93 15.08 -8.15
N VAL A 56 4.79 15.27 -7.13
CA VAL A 56 5.09 14.25 -6.10
C VAL A 56 3.82 13.93 -5.31
N GLU A 57 3.03 14.94 -4.92
CA GLU A 57 1.76 14.73 -4.22
C GLU A 57 0.78 13.92 -5.07
N GLN A 58 0.59 14.30 -6.34
CA GLN A 58 -0.30 13.56 -7.24
C GLN A 58 0.20 12.12 -7.49
N GLN A 59 1.51 11.89 -7.54
CA GLN A 59 2.08 10.55 -7.62
C GLN A 59 1.73 9.71 -6.38
N HIS A 60 1.83 10.29 -5.18
CA HIS A 60 1.43 9.60 -3.94
C HIS A 60 -0.06 9.27 -3.91
N VAL A 61 -0.93 10.19 -4.38
CA VAL A 61 -2.37 9.95 -4.48
C VAL A 61 -2.65 8.80 -5.46
N ALA A 62 -2.04 8.82 -6.65
CA ALA A 62 -2.19 7.76 -7.64
C ALA A 62 -1.74 6.40 -7.10
N PHE A 63 -0.58 6.36 -6.44
CA PHE A 63 -0.08 5.14 -5.79
C PHE A 63 -1.04 4.63 -4.72
N HIS A 64 -1.62 5.51 -3.90
CA HIS A 64 -2.57 5.12 -2.86
C HIS A 64 -3.83 4.47 -3.45
N ILE A 65 -4.37 5.03 -4.53
CA ILE A 65 -5.53 4.48 -5.25
C ILE A 65 -5.19 3.10 -5.81
N GLU A 66 -4.08 2.98 -6.54
CA GLU A 66 -3.64 1.71 -7.12
C GLU A 66 -3.39 0.64 -6.05
N ALA A 67 -2.74 1.01 -4.95
CA ALA A 67 -2.49 0.10 -3.83
C ALA A 67 -3.80 -0.38 -3.18
N GLN A 68 -4.78 0.51 -3.00
CA GLN A 68 -6.11 0.15 -2.49
C GLN A 68 -6.84 -0.82 -3.43
N GLU A 69 -6.85 -0.52 -4.73
CA GLU A 69 -7.51 -1.38 -5.73
C GLU A 69 -6.83 -2.74 -5.83
N THR A 70 -5.50 -2.78 -5.85
CA THR A 70 -4.69 -4.00 -5.87
C THR A 70 -4.93 -4.85 -4.63
N PHE A 71 -4.97 -4.23 -3.44
CA PHE A 71 -5.28 -4.93 -2.20
C PHE A 71 -6.69 -5.53 -2.24
N ALA A 72 -7.69 -4.75 -2.64
CA ALA A 72 -9.08 -5.22 -2.72
C ALA A 72 -9.23 -6.36 -3.73
N TYR A 73 -8.56 -6.27 -4.88
CA TYR A 73 -8.52 -7.32 -5.89
C TYR A 73 -7.87 -8.59 -5.34
N GLY A 74 -6.66 -8.48 -4.78
CA GLY A 74 -5.91 -9.61 -4.23
C GLY A 74 -6.63 -10.30 -3.08
N PHE A 75 -7.27 -9.54 -2.19
CA PHE A 75 -8.08 -10.08 -1.10
C PHE A 75 -9.27 -10.88 -1.63
N LYS A 76 -10.03 -10.33 -2.60
CA LYS A 76 -11.16 -11.04 -3.23
C LYS A 76 -10.70 -12.31 -3.93
N LEU A 77 -9.59 -12.25 -4.65
CA LEU A 77 -8.99 -13.42 -5.30
C LEU A 77 -8.65 -14.50 -4.27
N GLY A 78 -7.93 -14.15 -3.20
CA GLY A 78 -7.57 -15.08 -2.13
C GLY A 78 -8.79 -15.72 -1.45
N ALA A 79 -9.83 -14.94 -1.17
CA ALA A 79 -11.08 -15.44 -0.61
C ALA A 79 -11.77 -16.44 -1.54
N ASN A 80 -11.83 -16.14 -2.85
CA ASN A 80 -12.41 -17.03 -3.85
C ASN A 80 -11.61 -18.33 -3.99
N LEU A 81 -10.28 -18.25 -4.00
CA LEU A 81 -9.40 -19.43 -4.03
C LEU A 81 -9.61 -20.32 -2.81
N MET A 82 -9.77 -19.73 -1.62
CA MET A 82 -10.08 -20.51 -0.41
C MET A 82 -11.46 -21.17 -0.50
N LEU A 83 -12.48 -20.45 -0.96
CA LEU A 83 -13.81 -21.02 -1.17
C LEU A 83 -13.75 -22.21 -2.15
N GLU A 84 -13.03 -22.07 -3.26
CA GLU A 84 -12.83 -23.14 -4.23
C GLU A 84 -12.12 -24.35 -3.59
N ALA A 85 -11.02 -24.12 -2.87
CA ALA A 85 -10.25 -25.18 -2.22
C ALA A 85 -11.03 -25.95 -1.15
N PHE A 86 -11.96 -25.29 -0.45
CA PHE A 86 -12.80 -25.89 0.59
C PHE A 86 -14.18 -26.34 0.09
N THR A 87 -14.54 -26.05 -1.17
CA THR A 87 -15.77 -26.57 -1.76
C THR A 87 -15.57 -28.06 -2.03
N PRO A 88 -16.38 -28.96 -1.42
CA PRO A 88 -16.28 -30.38 -1.70
C PRO A 88 -16.48 -30.62 -3.20
N LEU A 89 -15.63 -31.44 -3.82
CA LEU A 89 -15.83 -31.89 -5.20
C LEU A 89 -17.23 -32.54 -5.29
N SER A 90 -18.17 -31.83 -5.90
CA SER A 90 -19.51 -32.36 -6.12
C SER A 90 -19.46 -33.41 -7.24
N GLY A 91 -19.35 -34.68 -6.84
CA GLY A 91 -19.47 -35.87 -7.68
C GLY A 91 -18.26 -36.80 -7.52
N LYS A 92 -18.39 -38.07 -7.11
CA LYS A 92 -19.42 -39.06 -7.47
C LYS A 92 -19.68 -40.01 -6.28
N SER A 93 -20.93 -40.14 -5.87
CA SER A 93 -21.46 -41.36 -5.24
C SER A 93 -22.05 -42.25 -6.32
#